data_AF-A0A3D4VVY1-F1
#
_entry.id   AF-A0A3D4VVY1-F1
#
_cell.length_a   1.000
_cell.length_b   1.000
_cell.length_c   1.000
_cell.angle_alpha   90.00
_cell.angle_beta   90.00
_cell.angle_gamma   90.00
#
_symmetry.space_group_name_H-M   'P 1'
#
loop_
_entity.id
_entity.type
_entity.pdbx_description
1 polymer ?
#
loop_
_entity_poly.entity_id
_entity_poly.type
_entity_poly.pdbx_seq_one_letter_code
_entity_poly.pdbx_strand_id
1 'polypeptide(L)'
;MAVRIRLKRLGAKKAPFYRIVVADSRTPRNGKSIAEIGYYNPLKEPVELKVDADEAKKWLGTGAQPSDTAKALLKKAGVITE
;
A
#
# COMPACT_ATOMS: atom_id res chain seq x y z
N MET A 1 -18.74 6.10 -0.06
CA MET A 1 -17.44 6.81 -0.20
C MET A 1 -16.50 6.15 0.79
N ALA A 2 -15.57 5.32 0.33
CA ALA A 2 -14.72 4.52 1.21
C ALA A 2 -13.27 4.61 0.75
N VAL A 3 -12.40 5.14 1.61
CA VAL A 3 -10.97 5.21 1.35
C VAL A 3 -10.35 3.86 1.66
N ARG A 4 -9.58 3.33 0.71
CA ARG A 4 -8.88 2.05 0.85
C ARG A 4 -7.39 2.22 0.70
N ILE A 5 -6.63 1.48 1.51
CA ILE A 5 -5.19 1.29 1.34
C ILE A 5 -5.03 0.05 0.46
N ARG A 6 -4.42 0.23 -0.72
CA ARG A 6 -4.32 -0.84 -1.74
C ARG A 6 -3.01 -0.77 -2.50
N LEU A 7 -2.71 -1.83 -3.23
CA LEU A 7 -1.51 -1.92 -4.07
C LEU A 7 -1.80 -1.43 -5.49
N LYS A 8 -1.03 -0.43 -5.93
CA LYS A 8 -0.96 0.02 -7.31
C LYS A 8 0.15 -0.73 -8.01
N ARG A 9 -0.20 -1.48 -9.06
CA ARG A 9 0.79 -2.24 -9.85
C ARG A 9 1.47 -1.33 -10.86
N LEU A 10 2.79 -1.30 -10.77
CA LEU A 10 3.74 -0.69 -11.66
C LEU A 10 4.73 -1.76 -12.14
N GLY A 11 5.67 -1.32 -12.99
CA GLY A 11 6.71 -2.17 -13.56
C GLY A 11 6.30 -2.80 -14.89
N ALA A 12 7.23 -3.57 -15.44
CA ALA A 12 7.10 -4.18 -16.75
C ALA A 12 6.49 -5.60 -16.67
N LYS A 13 6.26 -6.19 -17.84
CA LYS A 13 5.92 -7.62 -17.94
C LYS A 13 7.03 -8.44 -17.28
N LYS A 14 6.66 -9.41 -16.43
CA LYS A 14 7.58 -10.22 -15.58
C LYS A 14 8.40 -9.43 -14.54
N ALA A 15 8.20 -8.11 -14.43
CA ALA A 15 8.85 -7.30 -13.42
C ALA A 15 7.82 -6.49 -12.60
N PRO A 16 7.05 -7.16 -11.70
CA PRO A 16 6.07 -6.47 -10.87
C PRO A 16 6.72 -5.57 -9.82
N PHE A 17 6.29 -4.30 -9.78
CA PHE A 17 6.58 -3.36 -8.70
C PHE A 17 5.26 -2.85 -8.14
N TYR A 18 5.12 -2.73 -6.82
CA TYR A 18 3.87 -2.30 -6.21
C TYR A 18 4.10 -1.04 -5.38
N ARG A 19 3.23 -0.05 -5.53
CA ARG A 19 3.13 1.08 -4.60
C ARG A 19 1.97 0.88 -3.66
N ILE A 20 2.19 1.18 -2.38
CA ILE A 20 1.14 1.16 -1.37
C ILE A 20 0.52 2.55 -1.40
N VAL A 21 -0.74 2.63 -1.84
CA VAL A 21 -1.42 3.90 -2.06
C VAL A 21 -2.75 3.94 -1.32
N VAL A 22 -3.12 5.16 -0.94
CA VAL A 22 -4.43 5.50 -0.39
C VAL A 22 -5.28 6.05 -1.53
N ALA A 23 -6.43 5.43 -1.78
CA ALA A 23 -7.34 5.87 -2.84
C ALA A 23 -8.80 5.59 -2.50
N ASP A 24 -9.73 6.30 -3.11
CA ASP A 24 -11.16 5.97 -3.04
C ASP A 24 -11.40 4.61 -3.72
N SER A 25 -12.23 3.77 -3.11
CA SER A 25 -12.52 2.41 -3.58
C SER A 25 -13.05 2.33 -5.01
N ARG A 26 -13.68 3.39 -5.52
CA ARG A 26 -14.26 3.46 -6.88
C ARG A 26 -13.21 3.75 -7.95
N THR A 27 -12.03 4.21 -7.57
CA THR A 27 -10.98 4.56 -8.53
C THR A 27 -10.35 3.30 -9.14
N PRO A 28 -9.98 3.31 -10.43
CA PRO A 28 -9.34 2.15 -11.07
C PRO A 28 -8.00 1.86 -10.40
N ARG A 29 -7.53 0.60 -10.43
CA ARG A 29 -6.31 0.14 -9.72
C ARG A 29 -5.09 1.05 -9.93
N ASN A 30 -4.86 1.47 -11.17
CA ASN A 30 -3.72 2.30 -11.56
C ASN A 30 -4.07 3.78 -11.70
N GLY A 31 -5.25 4.20 -11.26
CA GLY A 31 -5.75 5.57 -11.38
C GLY A 31 -5.14 6.56 -10.38
N LYS A 32 -5.90 7.63 -10.13
CA LYS A 32 -5.57 8.70 -9.19
C LYS A 32 -5.53 8.15 -7.76
N SER A 33 -4.42 8.41 -7.08
CA SER A 33 -4.24 8.17 -5.64
C SER A 33 -4.34 9.50 -4.88
N ILE A 34 -4.77 9.41 -3.63
CA ILE A 34 -4.80 10.55 -2.69
C ILE A 34 -3.41 10.75 -2.11
N ALA A 35 -2.80 9.66 -1.64
CA ALA A 35 -1.46 9.64 -1.06
C ALA A 35 -0.74 8.32 -1.40
N GLU A 36 0.59 8.36 -1.38
CA GLU A 36 1.47 7.20 -1.54
C GLU A 36 2.22 7.00 -0.24
N ILE A 37 1.93 5.91 0.47
CA ILE A 37 2.47 5.64 1.81
C ILE A 37 3.64 4.67 1.78
N GLY A 38 4.10 4.26 0.59
CA GLY A 38 5.23 3.35 0.45
C GLY A 38 5.25 2.54 -0.83
N TYR A 39 6.17 1.58 -0.89
CA TYR A 39 6.32 0.65 -1.99
C TYR A 39 6.78 -0.74 -1.54
N TYR A 40 6.53 -1.70 -2.40
CA TYR A 40 6.82 -3.11 -2.24
C TYR A 40 7.39 -3.68 -3.55
N ASN A 41 8.62 -4.18 -3.48
CA ASN A 41 9.32 -4.81 -4.59
C ASN A 41 9.63 -6.28 -4.28
N PRO A 42 8.87 -7.23 -4.86
CA PRO A 42 9.10 -8.66 -4.63
C PRO A 42 10.28 -9.25 -5.42
N LEU A 43 10.86 -8.50 -6.38
CA LEU A 43 11.90 -9.03 -7.28
C LEU A 43 13.31 -8.94 -6.73
N LYS A 44 13.53 -8.12 -5.70
CA LYS A 44 14.83 -8.01 -5.07
C LYS A 44 14.93 -8.99 -3.90
N GLU A 45 16.12 -9.54 -3.74
CA GLU A 45 16.53 -10.31 -2.58
C GLU A 45 17.60 -9.49 -1.85
N PRO A 46 17.31 -8.93 -0.66
CA PRO A 46 16.09 -9.06 0.14
C PRO A 46 14.91 -8.22 -0.39
N VAL A 47 13.70 -8.68 -0.09
CA VAL A 47 12.45 -8.02 -0.49
C VAL A 47 12.43 -6.58 0.00
N GLU A 48 12.43 -5.60 -0.91
CA GLU A 48 12.36 -4.19 -0.51
C GLU A 48 10.91 -3.82 -0.18
N LEU A 49 10.66 -3.63 1.10
CA LEU A 49 9.43 -3.07 1.62
C LEU A 49 9.77 -1.77 2.35
N LYS A 50 9.26 -0.65 1.84
CA LYS A 50 9.38 0.65 2.49
C LYS A 50 8.00 1.23 2.71
N VAL A 51 7.68 1.54 3.96
CA VAL A 51 6.39 2.11 4.36
C VAL A 51 6.66 3.31 5.25
N ASP A 52 5.95 4.40 5.00
CA ASP A 52 5.87 5.53 5.92
C ASP A 52 4.90 5.19 7.05
N ALA A 53 5.44 4.95 8.24
CA ALA A 53 4.66 4.52 9.38
C ALA A 53 3.73 5.62 9.91
N ASP A 54 4.14 6.88 9.83
CA ASP A 54 3.39 8.03 10.34
C ASP A 54 2.18 8.31 9.47
N GLU A 55 2.36 8.35 8.14
CA GLU A 55 1.25 8.50 7.21
C GLU A 55 0.29 7.31 7.28
N ALA A 56 0.82 6.09 7.35
CA ALA A 56 -0.01 4.89 7.42
C ALA A 56 -0.90 4.89 8.68
N LYS A 57 -0.36 5.24 9.84
CA LYS A 57 -1.13 5.37 11.10
C LYS A 57 -2.21 6.45 11.00
N LYS A 58 -1.90 7.60 10.39
CA LYS A 58 -2.87 8.67 10.17
C LYS A 58 -4.06 8.21 9.32
N TRP A 59 -3.79 7.49 8.23
CA TRP A 59 -4.86 6.99 7.37
C TRP A 59 -5.69 5.87 8.01
N LEU A 60 -5.05 5.00 8.78
CA LEU A 60 -5.75 4.00 9.59
C LEU A 60 -6.66 4.67 10.63
N GLY A 61 -6.20 5.72 11.31
CA GLY A 61 -7.00 6.50 12.27
C GLY A 61 -8.18 7.25 11.62
N THR A 62 -8.03 7.68 10.37
CA THR A 62 -9.11 8.31 9.57
C THR A 62 -10.14 7.28 9.08
N GLY A 63 -9.95 5.98 9.34
CA GLY A 63 -10.86 4.91 8.96
C GLY A 63 -10.59 4.29 7.58
N ALA A 64 -9.41 4.53 7.00
CA ALA A 64 -9.03 3.89 5.74
C ALA A 64 -8.90 2.37 5.94
N GLN A 65 -9.58 1.60 5.07
CA GLN A 65 -9.59 0.14 5.17
C GLN A 65 -8.49 -0.47 4.29
N PRO A 66 -7.51 -1.20 4.86
CA PRO A 66 -6.48 -1.88 4.07
C PRO A 66 -7.03 -3.15 3.39
N SER A 67 -6.56 -3.43 2.17
CA SER A 67 -6.78 -4.74 1.54
C SER A 67 -5.94 -5.83 2.23
N ASP A 68 -6.31 -7.11 2.08
CA ASP A 68 -5.67 -8.23 2.80
C ASP A 68 -4.14 -8.26 2.63
N THR A 69 -3.65 -8.11 1.39
CA THR A 69 -2.20 -8.05 1.12
C THR A 69 -1.55 -6.80 1.69
N ALA A 70 -2.23 -5.64 1.66
CA ALA A 70 -1.71 -4.40 2.22
C ALA A 70 -1.61 -4.50 3.74
N LYS A 71 -2.60 -5.12 4.40
CA LYS A 71 -2.57 -5.42 5.84
C LYS A 71 -1.39 -6.32 6.19
N ALA A 72 -1.12 -7.37 5.41
CA ALA A 72 0.04 -8.23 5.62
C ALA A 72 1.38 -7.49 5.48
N LEU A 73 1.50 -6.57 4.50
CA LEU A 73 2.69 -5.74 4.33
C LEU A 73 2.85 -4.72 5.46
N LEU A 74 1.76 -4.07 5.89
CA LEU A 74 1.78 -3.14 7.02
C LEU A 74 2.16 -3.84 8.34
N LYS A 75 1.71 -5.09 8.54
CA LYS A 75 2.17 -5.95 9.65
C LYS A 75 3.67 -6.24 9.56
N LYS A 76 4.17 -6.64 8.39
CA LYS A 76 5.62 -6.88 8.17
C LYS A 76 6.47 -5.64 8.40
N ALA A 77 5.93 -4.46 8.09
CA ALA A 77 6.60 -3.18 8.32
C ALA A 77 6.51 -2.69 9.78
N GLY A 78 5.82 -3.41 10.67
CA GLY A 78 5.66 -3.01 12.07
C GLY A 78 4.71 -1.82 12.29
N VAL A 79 3.91 -1.45 11.28
CA VAL A 79 2.95 -0.33 11.38
C VAL A 79 1.68 -0.75 12.11
N ILE A 80 1.23 -1.98 11.86
CA ILE A 80 0.10 -2.60 12.55
C ILE A 80 0.67 -3.71 13.41
N THR A 81 0.65 -3.49 14.72
CA THR A 81 0.78 -4.55 15.72
C THR A 81 -0.64 -5.08 15.92
N GLU A 82 -0.82 -6.41 16.03
CA GLU A 82 -2.18 -6.98 16.19
C GLU A 82 -2.99 -6.36 17.33
#